data_AF-A0A7S3JFP7-F1
#
_entry.id   AF-A0A7S3JFP7-F1
#
_cell.length_a   1.000
_cell.length_b   1.000
_cell.length_c   1.000
_cell.angle_alpha   90.00
_cell.angle_beta   90.00
_cell.angle_gamma   90.00
#
_symmetry.space_group_name_H-M   'P 1'
#
loop_
_entity.id
_entity.type
_entity.pdbx_description
1 polymer ?
#
loop_
_entity_poly.entity_id
_entity_poly.type
_entity_poly.pdbx_seq_one_letter_code
_entity_poly.pdbx_strand_id
1 'polypeptide(L)'
;QDASFDDNATYAPFYHWDHYAISPTCDANFDQSPNENFFLAKGRNSFYRRCLYSHDIADVALGYTTQFWDAYPDVRKFFKVAFNLNHEATGELIRHSDQSFVNFFENFRRKGYLNHTQVIIMADHGMHFIVGRLPLVPDDSRYQERYLPLFVYVTPKNIPKTNLRMLKRNQQYFVNHHDTYATLKSLAVGRRAGAEGLKDYAYLYEPVPQGRDCADDSEGVTYVECWCHNDISKFYAQKNQHG
;
A
#
# COMPACT_ATOMS: atom_id res chain seq x y z
N GLN A 1 47.25 -19.76 -4.34
CA GLN A 1 47.47 -21.00 -3.58
C GLN A 1 48.15 -20.60 -2.30
N ASP A 2 47.62 -20.72 -1.10
CA ASP A 2 46.28 -20.85 -0.53
C ASP A 2 46.52 -20.50 0.95
N ALA A 3 45.59 -19.82 1.61
CA ALA A 3 45.62 -19.71 3.07
C ALA A 3 44.26 -20.19 3.59
N SER A 4 44.23 -21.48 3.90
CA SER A 4 43.15 -22.17 4.60
C SER A 4 42.96 -21.60 6.00
N PHE A 5 41.72 -21.26 6.35
CA PHE A 5 41.32 -21.00 7.73
C PHE A 5 40.72 -22.27 8.33
N ASP A 6 41.20 -22.55 9.54
CA ASP A 6 40.95 -23.75 10.34
C ASP A 6 39.68 -23.56 11.17
N ASP A 7 38.81 -24.58 11.13
CA ASP A 7 37.52 -24.65 11.80
C ASP A 7 37.71 -25.14 13.23
N ASN A 8 37.60 -24.26 14.22
CA ASN A 8 37.20 -24.66 15.57
C ASN A 8 36.74 -23.49 16.44
N ALA A 9 35.43 -23.22 16.42
CA ALA A 9 34.74 -22.48 17.48
C ALA A 9 33.40 -23.16 17.78
N THR A 10 33.49 -24.10 18.71
CA THR A 10 32.50 -24.57 19.68
C THR A 10 31.07 -23.99 19.60
N TYR A 11 30.13 -24.90 19.36
CA TYR A 11 28.68 -24.76 19.43
C TYR A 11 28.19 -24.11 20.74
N ALA A 12 27.42 -23.02 20.63
CA ALA A 12 26.43 -22.60 21.62
C ALA A 12 25.03 -23.04 21.13
N PRO A 13 24.16 -23.60 21.98
CA PRO A 13 22.84 -24.03 21.56
C PRO A 13 21.90 -22.81 21.48
N PHE A 14 21.69 -22.31 20.26
CA PHE A 14 20.65 -21.32 19.99
C PHE A 14 19.29 -22.02 19.85
N TYR A 15 18.49 -21.99 20.91
CA TYR A 15 17.06 -22.20 20.83
C TYR A 15 16.37 -20.86 20.62
N HIS A 16 16.18 -20.44 19.37
CA HIS A 16 15.13 -19.50 18.99
C HIS A 16 14.63 -19.86 17.58
N TRP A 17 13.39 -20.36 17.54
CA TRP A 17 12.63 -20.56 16.31
C TRP A 17 11.96 -19.23 15.96
N ASP A 18 12.67 -18.33 15.30
CA ASP A 18 12.05 -17.20 14.60
C ASP A 18 12.75 -17.03 13.26
N HIS A 19 11.99 -17.14 12.17
CA HIS A 19 12.48 -17.00 10.80
C HIS A 19 12.69 -15.52 10.40
N TYR A 20 13.42 -14.75 11.20
CA TYR A 20 13.91 -13.44 10.80
C TYR A 20 15.25 -13.61 10.08
N ALA A 21 15.24 -13.59 8.76
CA ALA A 21 16.45 -13.38 7.98
C ALA A 21 16.86 -11.90 8.10
N ILE A 22 17.41 -11.51 9.25
CA ILE A 22 18.03 -10.20 9.45
C ILE A 22 19.34 -10.20 8.67
N SER A 23 19.34 -9.68 7.44
CA SER A 23 20.61 -9.34 6.77
C SER A 23 21.17 -8.07 7.41
N PRO A 24 22.38 -8.09 7.99
CA PRO A 24 23.04 -6.89 8.51
C PRO A 24 23.59 -5.97 7.40
N THR A 25 23.45 -6.35 6.13
CA THR A 25 24.08 -5.65 5.01
C THR A 25 23.06 -5.13 4.01
N CYS A 26 23.26 -3.88 3.61
CA CYS A 26 22.46 -3.17 2.60
C CYS A 26 22.78 -3.76 1.22
N ASP A 27 21.77 -4.15 0.44
CA ASP A 27 22.00 -4.39 -0.98
C ASP A 27 22.13 -3.02 -1.67
N ALA A 28 23.36 -2.67 -2.08
CA ALA A 28 23.66 -1.43 -2.81
C ALA A 28 23.03 -1.42 -4.22
N ASN A 29 22.38 -2.51 -4.63
CA ASN A 29 21.99 -2.75 -5.99
C ASN A 29 20.49 -3.01 -6.10
N PHE A 30 19.75 -1.93 -5.92
CA PHE A 30 18.31 -1.87 -6.19
C PHE A 30 17.93 -2.43 -7.58
N ASP A 31 18.88 -2.53 -8.52
CA ASP A 31 18.63 -3.04 -9.88
C ASP A 31 19.87 -3.71 -10.53
N GLN A 32 20.57 -4.60 -9.82
CA GLN A 32 21.76 -5.26 -10.42
C GLN A 32 21.44 -6.24 -11.57
N SER A 33 20.17 -6.63 -11.73
CA SER A 33 19.75 -7.53 -12.80
C SER A 33 18.28 -7.28 -13.15
N PRO A 34 18.00 -6.43 -14.16
CA PRO A 34 16.64 -6.18 -14.65
C PRO A 34 15.90 -7.45 -15.09
N ASN A 35 16.64 -8.54 -15.33
CA ASN A 35 16.13 -9.84 -15.73
C ASN A 35 15.84 -10.78 -14.54
N GLU A 36 16.27 -10.43 -13.32
CA GLU A 36 16.08 -11.23 -12.09
C GLU A 36 15.07 -10.60 -11.12
N ASN A 37 14.20 -9.71 -11.61
CA ASN A 37 13.21 -9.00 -10.78
C ASN A 37 12.32 -9.93 -9.93
N PHE A 38 12.15 -11.20 -10.30
CA PHE A 38 11.30 -12.16 -9.58
C PHE A 38 12.08 -13.13 -8.67
N PHE A 39 13.37 -12.91 -8.44
CA PHE A 39 14.18 -13.79 -7.61
C PHE A 39 14.09 -13.40 -6.12
N LEU A 40 13.79 -14.34 -5.24
CA LEU A 40 13.58 -14.07 -3.81
C LEU A 40 14.78 -13.42 -3.12
N ALA A 41 15.99 -13.75 -3.56
CA ALA A 41 17.24 -13.28 -2.97
C ALA A 41 17.95 -12.20 -3.80
N LYS A 42 17.40 -11.75 -4.94
CA LYS A 42 18.07 -10.77 -5.81
C LYS A 42 17.06 -9.87 -6.52
N GLY A 43 17.44 -8.61 -6.73
CA GLY A 43 16.64 -7.67 -7.49
C GLY A 43 15.47 -7.07 -6.70
N ARG A 44 14.55 -6.44 -7.43
CA ARG A 44 13.54 -5.52 -6.90
C ARG A 44 12.49 -6.15 -5.99
N ASN A 45 12.28 -7.46 -6.10
CA ASN A 45 11.32 -8.20 -5.29
C ASN A 45 11.97 -9.10 -4.23
N SER A 46 13.27 -8.89 -3.99
CA SER A 46 13.97 -9.63 -2.95
C SER A 46 13.46 -9.27 -1.57
N PHE A 47 13.60 -10.22 -0.63
CA PHE A 47 13.32 -10.00 0.80
C PHE A 47 14.44 -9.23 1.52
N TYR A 48 15.51 -8.86 0.83
CA TYR A 48 16.60 -8.08 1.43
C TYR A 48 16.22 -6.62 1.59
N ARG A 49 16.69 -6.04 2.70
CA ARG A 49 16.50 -4.63 3.00
C ARG A 49 17.06 -3.75 1.88
N ARG A 50 16.24 -2.80 1.45
CA ARG A 50 16.53 -1.92 0.31
C ARG A 50 17.01 -0.58 0.82
N CYS A 51 18.18 -0.17 0.35
CA CYS A 51 18.81 1.08 0.77
C CYS A 51 19.30 1.89 -0.44
N LEU A 52 19.32 3.21 -0.29
CA LEU A 52 19.94 4.15 -1.24
C LEU A 52 20.82 5.12 -0.46
N TYR A 53 22.11 5.23 -0.82
CA TYR A 53 23.11 6.04 -0.10
C TYR A 53 23.18 5.75 1.42
N SER A 54 23.17 4.47 1.81
CA SER A 54 23.19 4.04 3.22
C SER A 54 21.95 4.43 4.05
N HIS A 55 20.89 4.90 3.39
CA HIS A 55 19.59 5.16 4.01
C HIS A 55 18.56 4.16 3.53
N ASP A 56 17.57 3.86 4.37
CA ASP A 56 16.40 3.08 3.95
C ASP A 56 15.68 3.78 2.79
N ILE A 57 15.20 3.04 1.79
CA ILE A 57 14.50 3.66 0.66
C ILE A 57 13.22 4.42 1.10
N ALA A 58 12.59 4.00 2.20
CA ALA A 58 11.47 4.72 2.78
C ALA A 58 11.91 6.09 3.30
N ASP A 59 13.03 6.14 4.04
CA ASP A 59 13.60 7.39 4.57
C ASP A 59 13.96 8.37 3.45
N VAL A 60 14.56 7.88 2.36
CA VAL A 60 14.92 8.74 1.23
C VAL A 60 13.69 9.37 0.58
N ALA A 61 12.67 8.57 0.28
CA ALA A 61 11.47 9.05 -0.39
C ALA A 61 10.63 9.99 0.51
N LEU A 62 10.46 9.63 1.79
CA LEU A 62 9.75 10.46 2.77
C LEU A 62 10.54 11.71 3.14
N GLY A 63 11.87 11.63 3.17
CA GLY A 63 12.78 12.77 3.33
C GLY A 63 12.63 13.78 2.19
N TYR A 64 12.61 13.30 0.94
CA TYR A 64 12.36 14.17 -0.21
C TYR A 64 10.97 14.80 -0.19
N THR A 65 9.95 14.07 0.26
CA THR A 65 8.60 14.61 0.49
C THR A 65 8.63 15.76 1.49
N THR A 66 9.40 15.65 2.57
CA THR A 66 9.58 16.72 3.55
C THR A 66 10.23 17.95 2.91
N GLN A 67 11.31 17.76 2.14
CA GLN A 67 12.01 18.85 1.45
C GLN A 67 11.09 19.57 0.46
N PHE A 68 10.26 18.84 -0.28
CA PHE A 68 9.26 19.40 -1.18
C PHE A 68 8.21 20.23 -0.42
N TRP A 69 7.79 19.79 0.76
CA TRP A 69 6.90 20.61 1.59
C TRP A 69 7.56 21.90 2.05
N ASP A 70 8.79 21.81 2.54
CA ASP A 70 9.58 22.94 3.06
C ASP A 70 9.88 23.98 1.97
N ALA A 71 10.18 23.56 0.74
CA ALA A 71 10.57 24.45 -0.36
C ALA A 71 9.43 25.33 -0.90
N TYR A 72 8.17 24.96 -0.63
CA TYR A 72 7.02 25.53 -1.32
C TYR A 72 5.87 25.94 -0.35
N PRO A 73 6.13 26.57 0.81
CA PRO A 73 5.18 26.64 1.92
C PRO A 73 3.79 27.21 1.56
N ASP A 74 3.73 28.18 0.63
CA ASP A 74 2.51 28.95 0.35
C ASP A 74 1.78 28.54 -0.95
N VAL A 75 2.14 27.42 -1.56
CA VAL A 75 1.45 26.91 -2.76
C VAL A 75 0.65 25.65 -2.48
N ARG A 76 -0.50 25.53 -3.14
CA ARG A 76 -1.26 24.28 -3.16
C ARG A 76 -0.46 23.21 -3.92
N LYS A 77 -0.36 22.02 -3.33
CA LYS A 77 0.47 20.92 -3.83
C LYS A 77 -0.30 19.63 -3.92
N PHE A 78 0.13 18.81 -4.87
CA PHE A 78 -0.16 17.39 -4.92
C PHE A 78 1.18 16.66 -4.98
N PHE A 79 1.32 15.60 -4.18
CA PHE A 79 2.55 14.81 -4.14
C PHE A 79 2.20 13.34 -3.96
N LYS A 80 2.82 12.48 -4.76
CA LYS A 80 2.65 11.04 -4.72
C LYS A 80 4.00 10.39 -4.47
N VAL A 81 4.07 9.54 -3.45
CA VAL A 81 5.17 8.59 -3.27
C VAL A 81 4.62 7.20 -3.52
N ALA A 82 5.33 6.42 -4.32
CA ALA A 82 5.01 5.02 -4.57
C ALA A 82 6.12 4.16 -3.99
N PHE A 83 5.73 3.11 -3.28
CA PHE A 83 6.64 2.17 -2.65
C PHE A 83 6.43 0.79 -3.25
N ASN A 84 7.51 0.06 -3.45
CA ASN A 84 7.44 -1.36 -3.83
C ASN A 84 7.76 -2.28 -2.62
N LEU A 85 7.61 -1.76 -1.40
CA LEU A 85 8.14 -2.37 -0.16
C LEU A 85 7.55 -3.76 0.10
N ASN A 86 6.27 -3.98 -0.16
CA ASN A 86 5.59 -5.24 0.12
C ASN A 86 5.54 -6.18 -1.09
N HIS A 87 6.36 -5.94 -2.11
CA HIS A 87 6.48 -6.82 -3.27
C HIS A 87 7.57 -7.87 -3.01
N GLU A 88 7.40 -8.60 -1.92
CA GLU A 88 8.30 -9.65 -1.44
C GLU A 88 7.51 -10.66 -0.58
N ALA A 89 8.18 -11.72 -0.13
CA ALA A 89 7.57 -12.93 0.40
C ALA A 89 7.18 -12.92 1.88
N THR A 90 7.80 -12.04 2.67
CA THR A 90 7.94 -12.21 4.12
C THR A 90 7.14 -11.19 4.93
N GLY A 91 6.80 -10.05 4.33
CA GLY A 91 6.26 -8.88 5.04
C GLY A 91 7.33 -8.11 5.85
N GLU A 92 8.59 -8.51 5.82
CA GLU A 92 9.64 -7.90 6.64
C GLU A 92 10.01 -6.50 6.15
N LEU A 93 9.97 -6.25 4.84
CA LEU A 93 10.38 -4.94 4.31
C LEU A 93 9.42 -3.81 4.70
N ILE A 94 8.12 -4.08 4.68
CA ILE A 94 7.14 -3.10 5.16
C ILE A 94 7.30 -2.86 6.66
N ARG A 95 7.59 -3.91 7.44
CA ARG A 95 7.88 -3.81 8.87
C ARG A 95 9.13 -2.98 9.16
N HIS A 96 10.20 -3.14 8.40
CA HIS A 96 11.41 -2.32 8.55
C HIS A 96 11.16 -0.84 8.27
N SER A 97 10.19 -0.54 7.41
CA SER A 97 9.82 0.84 7.04
C SER A 97 8.83 1.49 8.00
N ASP A 98 8.23 0.74 8.93
CA ASP A 98 7.19 1.24 9.84
C ASP A 98 7.67 2.47 10.63
N GLN A 99 8.88 2.40 11.20
CA GLN A 99 9.47 3.50 11.94
C GLN A 99 9.72 4.74 11.06
N SER A 100 10.05 4.55 9.77
CA SER A 100 10.22 5.64 8.81
C SER A 100 8.89 6.37 8.58
N PHE A 101 7.78 5.65 8.44
CA PHE A 101 6.43 6.25 8.32
C PHE A 101 6.02 6.98 9.60
N VAL A 102 6.24 6.38 10.77
CA VAL A 102 5.95 7.02 12.07
C VAL A 102 6.72 8.35 12.19
N ASN A 103 8.03 8.31 11.95
CA ASN A 103 8.88 9.50 12.03
C ASN A 103 8.45 10.59 11.05
N PHE A 104 8.08 10.20 9.82
CA PHE A 104 7.59 11.12 8.80
C PHE A 104 6.29 11.81 9.24
N PHE A 105 5.28 11.07 9.68
CA PHE A 105 3.99 11.64 10.09
C PHE A 105 4.12 12.48 11.36
N GLU A 106 4.95 12.07 12.32
CA GLU A 106 5.26 12.88 13.51
C GLU A 106 5.96 14.20 13.15
N ASN A 107 6.91 14.18 12.21
CA ASN A 107 7.54 15.38 11.71
C ASN A 107 6.53 16.30 10.99
N PHE A 108 5.69 15.75 10.11
CA PHE A 108 4.64 16.48 9.42
C PHE A 108 3.62 17.10 10.38
N ARG A 109 3.27 16.37 11.45
CA ARG A 109 2.40 16.85 12.53
C ARG A 109 3.05 18.03 13.27
N ARG A 110 4.31 17.87 13.71
CA ARG A 110 5.06 18.91 14.43
C ARG A 110 5.26 20.18 13.62
N LYS A 111 5.50 20.06 12.31
CA LYS A 111 5.61 21.19 11.38
C LYS A 111 4.25 21.83 11.03
N GLY A 112 3.14 21.26 11.48
CA GLY A 112 1.79 21.75 11.20
C GLY A 112 1.27 21.41 9.79
N TYR A 113 2.03 20.67 8.99
CA TYR A 113 1.65 20.32 7.61
C TYR A 113 0.34 19.53 7.53
N LEU A 114 0.06 18.68 8.52
CA LEU A 114 -1.19 17.91 8.54
C LEU A 114 -2.44 18.75 8.83
N ASN A 115 -2.32 20.03 9.23
CA ASN A 115 -3.47 20.89 9.51
C ASN A 115 -4.27 21.28 8.26
N HIS A 116 -3.66 21.16 7.08
CA HIS A 116 -4.26 21.51 5.79
C HIS A 116 -4.00 20.46 4.70
N THR A 117 -3.44 19.30 5.07
CA THR A 117 -3.09 18.23 4.13
C THR A 117 -3.98 17.02 4.35
N GLN A 118 -4.56 16.54 3.27
CA GLN A 118 -5.25 15.26 3.21
C GLN A 118 -4.25 14.20 2.74
N VAL A 119 -4.27 13.02 3.35
CA VAL A 119 -3.33 11.94 3.05
C VAL A 119 -4.12 10.70 2.67
N ILE A 120 -3.81 10.11 1.52
CA ILE A 120 -4.30 8.80 1.11
C ILE A 120 -3.12 7.84 1.17
N ILE A 121 -3.27 6.76 1.93
CA ILE A 121 -2.36 5.61 1.92
C ILE A 121 -3.14 4.48 1.27
N MET A 122 -2.67 4.00 0.12
CA MET A 122 -3.34 2.94 -0.61
C MET A 122 -2.34 1.92 -1.15
N ALA A 123 -2.74 0.66 -1.16
CA ALA A 123 -2.08 -0.38 -1.94
C ALA A 123 -2.79 -0.49 -3.30
N ASP A 124 -2.02 -0.79 -4.35
CA ASP A 124 -2.54 -1.09 -5.69
C ASP A 124 -3.23 -2.45 -5.75
N HIS A 125 -2.74 -3.40 -4.95
CA HIS A 125 -3.39 -4.68 -4.68
C HIS A 125 -3.06 -5.18 -3.26
N GLY A 126 -3.79 -6.17 -2.77
CA GLY A 126 -3.44 -6.90 -1.56
C GLY A 126 -2.23 -7.82 -1.78
N MET A 127 -1.86 -8.61 -0.77
CA MET A 127 -0.67 -9.45 -0.87
C MET A 127 -0.83 -10.55 -1.94
N HIS A 128 -0.02 -10.48 -2.99
CA HIS A 128 0.12 -11.54 -4.00
C HIS A 128 1.40 -12.32 -3.73
N PHE A 129 1.27 -13.61 -3.43
CA PHE A 129 2.44 -14.47 -3.23
C PHE A 129 2.60 -15.47 -4.37
N ILE A 130 3.64 -15.26 -5.19
CA ILE A 130 3.94 -16.13 -6.35
C ILE A 130 4.33 -17.56 -5.96
N VAL A 131 4.65 -17.78 -4.68
CA VAL A 131 4.98 -19.10 -4.14
C VAL A 131 3.72 -19.89 -3.74
N GLY A 132 2.52 -19.40 -4.08
CA GLY A 132 1.30 -20.21 -4.14
C GLY A 132 1.33 -21.38 -5.15
N ARG A 133 2.47 -21.65 -5.79
CA ARG A 133 2.77 -22.93 -6.46
C ARG A 133 3.52 -23.93 -5.59
N LEU A 134 3.95 -23.56 -4.38
CA LEU A 134 4.33 -24.56 -3.38
C LEU A 134 3.04 -25.24 -2.89
N PRO A 135 2.99 -26.57 -2.87
CA PRO A 135 1.78 -27.35 -2.54
C PRO A 135 1.28 -27.19 -1.09
N LEU A 136 1.83 -26.25 -0.32
CA LEU A 136 1.56 -26.04 1.10
C LEU A 136 0.86 -24.71 1.41
N VAL A 137 0.65 -23.82 0.42
CA VAL A 137 -0.03 -22.53 0.61
C VAL A 137 -1.42 -22.61 -0.05
N PRO A 138 -2.53 -22.43 0.69
CA PRO A 138 -3.87 -22.41 0.11
C PRO A 138 -4.01 -21.34 -1.00
N ASP A 139 -4.80 -21.65 -2.04
CA ASP A 139 -5.08 -20.78 -3.21
C ASP A 139 -5.86 -19.48 -2.87
N ASP A 140 -6.02 -19.17 -1.58
CA ASP A 140 -6.68 -17.97 -1.05
C ASP A 140 -5.88 -16.67 -1.30
N SER A 141 -4.60 -16.79 -1.69
CA SER A 141 -3.75 -15.63 -2.00
C SER A 141 -4.31 -14.74 -3.12
N ARG A 142 -5.02 -15.32 -4.09
CA ARG A 142 -5.71 -14.56 -5.15
C ARG A 142 -6.87 -13.71 -4.63
N TYR A 143 -7.54 -14.20 -3.58
CA TYR A 143 -8.61 -13.47 -2.91
C TYR A 143 -8.01 -12.33 -2.07
N GLN A 144 -6.91 -12.58 -1.35
CA GLN A 144 -6.22 -11.55 -0.57
C GLN A 144 -5.65 -10.44 -1.46
N GLU A 145 -5.00 -10.81 -2.56
CA GLU A 145 -4.52 -9.88 -3.59
C GLU A 145 -5.61 -8.94 -4.10
N ARG A 146 -6.84 -9.42 -4.26
CA ARG A 146 -7.90 -8.65 -4.93
C ARG A 146 -8.85 -7.94 -3.98
N TYR A 147 -9.18 -8.57 -2.85
CA TYR A 147 -10.23 -8.11 -1.95
C TYR A 147 -9.71 -7.39 -0.71
N LEU A 148 -8.41 -7.46 -0.43
CA LEU A 148 -7.81 -6.83 0.75
C LEU A 148 -6.69 -5.82 0.41
N PRO A 149 -6.84 -4.93 -0.59
CA PRO A 149 -5.92 -3.81 -0.71
C PRO A 149 -6.13 -2.84 0.46
N LEU A 150 -5.03 -2.27 0.96
CA LEU A 150 -5.09 -1.22 1.96
C LEU A 150 -5.67 0.06 1.34
N PHE A 151 -6.63 0.69 2.03
CA PHE A 151 -7.07 2.05 1.70
C PHE A 151 -7.35 2.82 3.00
N VAL A 152 -6.53 3.83 3.27
CA VAL A 152 -6.65 4.71 4.44
C VAL A 152 -6.72 6.15 3.94
N TYR A 153 -7.79 6.85 4.33
CA TYR A 153 -7.95 8.26 4.04
C TYR A 153 -7.93 9.11 5.30
N VAL A 154 -6.86 9.89 5.47
CA VAL A 154 -6.64 10.78 6.61
C VAL A 154 -6.98 12.20 6.20
N THR A 155 -7.80 12.88 7.02
CA THR A 155 -8.22 14.25 6.78
C THR A 155 -7.77 15.19 7.89
N PRO A 156 -7.59 16.48 7.58
CA PRO A 156 -7.41 17.51 8.60
C PRO A 156 -8.56 17.55 9.61
N LYS A 157 -8.28 17.94 10.85
CA LYS A 157 -9.29 18.01 11.93
C LYS A 157 -10.40 19.04 11.66
N ASN A 158 -10.16 20.01 10.78
CA ASN A 158 -11.05 21.12 10.48
C ASN A 158 -11.99 20.89 9.28
N ILE A 159 -12.05 19.67 8.72
CA ILE A 159 -13.02 19.40 7.65
C ILE A 159 -14.47 19.57 8.14
N PRO A 160 -15.42 19.96 7.25
CA PRO A 160 -16.82 20.09 7.64
C PRO A 160 -17.39 18.81 8.27
N LYS A 161 -18.19 18.96 9.33
CA LYS A 161 -18.82 17.80 10.03
C LYS A 161 -19.68 16.94 9.09
N THR A 162 -20.27 17.55 8.06
CA THR A 162 -21.01 16.85 7.00
C THR A 162 -20.10 15.93 6.20
N ASN A 163 -18.93 16.41 5.79
CA ASN A 163 -17.92 15.66 5.04
C ASN A 163 -17.40 14.49 5.88
N LEU A 164 -17.08 14.72 7.16
CA LEU A 164 -16.65 13.67 8.07
C LEU A 164 -17.73 12.59 8.25
N ARG A 165 -19.01 12.99 8.30
CA ARG A 165 -20.14 12.05 8.39
C ARG A 165 -20.24 11.17 7.14
N MET A 166 -20.06 11.75 5.96
CA MET A 166 -20.11 10.99 4.69
C MET A 166 -18.93 10.03 4.59
N LEU A 167 -17.71 10.47 4.93
CA LEU A 167 -16.55 9.59 4.99
C LEU A 167 -16.75 8.40 5.93
N LYS A 168 -17.30 8.64 7.13
CA LYS A 168 -17.60 7.56 8.08
C LYS A 168 -18.65 6.61 7.56
N ARG A 169 -19.71 7.13 6.93
CA ARG A 169 -20.74 6.30 6.31
C ARG A 169 -20.13 5.40 5.24
N ASN A 170 -19.28 5.94 4.38
CA ASN A 170 -18.75 5.21 3.22
C ASN A 170 -17.75 4.09 3.57
N GLN A 171 -17.30 3.97 4.83
CA GLN A 171 -16.35 2.93 5.26
C GLN A 171 -16.86 1.49 5.07
N GLN A 172 -18.18 1.31 4.96
CA GLN A 172 -18.83 -0.01 4.81
C GLN A 172 -19.55 -0.15 3.46
N TYR A 173 -19.21 0.71 2.49
CA TYR A 173 -19.78 0.70 1.15
C TYR A 173 -18.71 0.40 0.12
N PHE A 174 -19.14 -0.03 -1.07
CA PHE A 174 -18.26 -0.28 -2.20
C PHE A 174 -17.68 1.04 -2.72
N VAL A 175 -16.43 1.31 -2.36
CA VAL A 175 -15.63 2.43 -2.84
C VAL A 175 -14.60 1.90 -3.82
N ASN A 176 -14.42 2.58 -4.95
CA ASN A 176 -13.49 2.19 -6.01
C ASN A 176 -12.52 3.33 -6.38
N HIS A 177 -11.62 3.05 -7.31
CA HIS A 177 -10.61 4.02 -7.75
C HIS A 177 -11.20 5.23 -8.49
N HIS A 178 -12.39 5.12 -9.10
CA HIS A 178 -13.08 6.27 -9.70
C HIS A 178 -13.50 7.28 -8.63
N ASP A 179 -13.98 6.83 -7.47
CA ASP A 179 -14.33 7.72 -6.35
C ASP A 179 -13.09 8.46 -5.83
N THR A 180 -11.94 7.75 -5.77
CA THR A 180 -10.66 8.32 -5.36
C THR A 180 -10.21 9.39 -6.36
N TYR A 181 -10.27 9.10 -7.66
CA TYR A 181 -9.97 10.05 -8.72
C TYR A 181 -10.89 11.27 -8.69
N ALA A 182 -12.21 11.07 -8.57
CA ALA A 182 -13.19 12.15 -8.47
C ALA A 182 -12.93 13.03 -7.25
N THR A 183 -12.58 12.42 -6.10
CA THR A 183 -12.20 13.14 -4.87
C THR A 183 -10.95 13.99 -5.10
N LEU A 184 -9.88 13.41 -5.63
CA LEU A 184 -8.62 14.13 -5.88
C LEU A 184 -8.83 15.29 -6.87
N LYS A 185 -9.58 15.06 -7.94
CA LYS A 185 -9.89 16.09 -8.93
C LYS A 185 -10.71 17.23 -8.31
N SER A 186 -11.75 16.92 -7.53
CA SER A 186 -12.57 17.88 -6.78
C SER A 186 -11.72 18.77 -5.86
N LEU A 187 -10.79 18.16 -5.12
CA LEU A 187 -9.85 18.87 -4.26
C LEU A 187 -8.90 19.78 -5.05
N ALA A 188 -8.41 19.32 -6.21
CA ALA A 188 -7.50 20.10 -7.05
C ALA A 188 -8.18 21.32 -7.68
N VAL A 189 -9.43 21.19 -8.15
CA VAL A 189 -10.16 22.29 -8.79
C VAL A 189 -10.86 23.23 -7.80
N GLY A 190 -11.01 22.83 -6.52
CA GLY A 190 -11.72 23.61 -5.51
C GLY A 190 -13.21 23.79 -5.81
N ARG A 191 -13.79 22.90 -6.61
CA ARG A 191 -15.21 22.86 -6.99
C ARG A 191 -15.76 21.48 -6.66
N ARG A 192 -17.06 21.40 -6.38
CA ARG A 192 -17.76 20.10 -6.44
C ARG A 192 -17.50 19.50 -7.83
N ALA A 193 -16.98 18.27 -7.86
CA ALA A 193 -17.02 17.43 -9.05
C ALA A 193 -18.49 17.40 -9.52
N GLY A 194 -18.75 17.94 -10.71
CA GLY A 194 -20.10 18.29 -11.18
C GLY A 194 -20.16 19.64 -11.93
N ALA A 195 -19.17 20.52 -11.70
CA ALA A 195 -18.91 21.66 -12.59
C ALA A 195 -18.10 21.18 -13.82
N GLU A 196 -18.82 20.83 -14.88
CA GLU A 196 -18.35 20.37 -16.21
C GLU A 196 -17.50 19.09 -16.23
N GLY A 197 -18.08 17.99 -16.74
CA GLY A 197 -17.35 16.76 -17.13
C GLY A 197 -17.12 15.70 -16.04
N LEU A 198 -17.86 15.72 -14.93
CA LEU A 198 -17.76 14.72 -13.84
C LEU A 198 -19.13 14.32 -13.25
N LYS A 199 -20.22 14.51 -14.01
CA LYS A 199 -21.58 14.35 -13.48
C LYS A 199 -21.94 12.93 -13.04
N ASP A 200 -21.10 11.94 -13.35
CA ASP A 200 -21.45 10.53 -13.24
C ASP A 200 -20.76 9.81 -12.06
N TYR A 201 -19.89 10.48 -11.28
CA TYR A 201 -19.16 9.83 -10.17
C TYR A 201 -19.45 10.45 -8.81
N ALA A 202 -19.85 9.60 -7.84
CA ALA A 202 -19.82 9.95 -6.43
C ALA A 202 -18.36 10.08 -5.96
N TYR A 203 -18.06 11.07 -5.12
CA TYR A 203 -16.74 11.18 -4.47
C TYR A 203 -16.86 10.86 -2.98
N LEU A 204 -15.73 10.70 -2.29
CA LEU A 204 -15.70 10.17 -0.92
C LEU A 204 -16.45 11.02 0.11
N TYR A 205 -16.77 12.29 -0.19
CA TYR A 205 -17.58 13.16 0.68
C TYR A 205 -19.07 13.14 0.37
N GLU A 206 -19.51 12.30 -0.56
CA GLU A 206 -20.92 12.12 -0.90
C GLU A 206 -21.39 10.72 -0.51
N PRO A 207 -22.71 10.54 -0.31
CA PRO A 207 -23.34 9.23 -0.20
C PRO A 207 -22.89 8.26 -1.28
N VAL A 208 -22.17 7.18 -0.94
CA VAL A 208 -22.13 6.02 -1.82
C VAL A 208 -23.50 5.32 -1.79
N PRO A 209 -24.14 5.03 -2.94
CA PRO A 209 -25.44 4.37 -3.00
C PRO A 209 -25.48 3.03 -2.26
N GLN A 210 -26.61 2.75 -1.60
CA GLN A 210 -26.83 1.46 -0.96
C GLN A 210 -27.15 0.41 -2.02
N GLY A 211 -26.38 -0.67 -2.06
CA GLY A 211 -26.49 -1.71 -3.09
C GLY A 211 -25.58 -1.50 -4.30
N ARG A 212 -24.73 -0.46 -4.31
CA ARG A 212 -23.67 -0.32 -5.31
C ARG A 212 -22.78 -1.56 -5.27
N ASP A 213 -22.61 -2.18 -6.43
CA ASP A 213 -21.80 -3.37 -6.61
C ASP A 213 -21.13 -3.37 -7.98
N CYS A 214 -20.52 -4.50 -8.31
CA CYS A 214 -19.80 -4.71 -9.55
C CYS A 214 -20.67 -4.99 -10.78
N ALA A 215 -21.99 -5.15 -10.60
CA ALA A 215 -22.94 -5.36 -11.69
C ALA A 215 -23.58 -4.04 -12.16
N ASP A 216 -23.32 -2.93 -11.45
CA ASP A 216 -23.79 -1.62 -11.84
C ASP A 216 -22.92 -1.03 -12.97
N ASP A 217 -23.33 -1.25 -14.22
CA ASP A 217 -22.67 -0.74 -15.42
C ASP A 217 -22.54 0.81 -15.45
N SER A 218 -23.30 1.52 -14.61
CA SER A 218 -23.19 2.99 -14.50
C SER A 218 -21.92 3.46 -13.79
N GLU A 219 -21.20 2.55 -13.14
CA GLU A 219 -20.01 2.84 -12.36
C GLU A 219 -18.73 2.98 -13.21
N GLY A 220 -18.81 2.63 -14.50
CA GLY A 220 -17.65 2.65 -15.40
C GLY A 220 -16.53 1.68 -15.01
N VAL A 221 -16.79 0.81 -14.02
CA VAL A 221 -15.93 -0.29 -13.64
C VAL A 221 -16.29 -1.46 -14.53
N THR A 222 -15.41 -1.82 -15.46
CA THR A 222 -15.64 -2.98 -16.31
C THR A 222 -15.74 -4.24 -15.47
N TYR A 223 -16.45 -5.25 -15.97
CA TYR A 223 -16.50 -6.57 -15.34
C TYR A 223 -15.09 -7.15 -15.03
N VAL A 224 -14.08 -6.80 -15.84
CA VAL A 224 -12.67 -7.20 -15.66
C VAL A 224 -11.98 -6.40 -14.55
N GLU A 225 -12.45 -5.22 -14.20
CA GLU A 225 -12.01 -4.45 -13.04
C GLU A 225 -12.80 -4.84 -11.77
N CYS A 226 -13.92 -5.54 -11.94
CA CYS A 226 -14.86 -5.90 -10.89
C CYS A 226 -14.97 -7.42 -10.67
N TRP A 227 -13.84 -8.04 -10.27
CA TRP A 227 -13.76 -9.50 -10.08
C TRP A 227 -14.54 -10.05 -8.88
N CYS A 228 -15.10 -9.19 -8.02
CA CYS A 228 -15.88 -9.59 -6.84
C CYS A 228 -17.12 -10.42 -7.15
N HIS A 229 -17.68 -10.33 -8.37
CA HIS A 229 -19.04 -10.80 -8.63
C HIS A 229 -19.18 -12.32 -8.82
N ASN A 230 -18.14 -13.02 -9.27
CA ASN A 230 -18.25 -14.46 -9.63
C ASN A 230 -17.60 -15.45 -8.66
N ASP A 231 -16.81 -14.98 -7.69
CA ASP A 231 -16.04 -15.85 -6.78
C ASP A 231 -16.50 -15.81 -5.32
N ILE A 232 -17.18 -14.75 -4.86
CA ILE A 232 -17.66 -14.67 -3.47
C ILE A 232 -18.76 -15.72 -3.19
N SER A 233 -19.67 -15.95 -4.13
CA SER A 233 -20.71 -16.99 -4.00
C SER A 233 -20.09 -18.40 -3.91
N LYS A 234 -18.97 -18.63 -4.61
CA LYS A 234 -18.21 -19.88 -4.54
C LYS A 234 -17.39 -20.02 -3.25
N PHE A 235 -16.80 -18.93 -2.77
CA PHE A 235 -16.06 -18.89 -1.51
C PHE A 235 -16.96 -19.25 -0.31
N TYR A 236 -18.16 -18.66 -0.23
CA TYR A 236 -19.13 -19.02 0.82
C TYR A 236 -19.74 -20.42 0.62
N ALA A 237 -19.94 -20.87 -0.63
CA ALA A 237 -20.42 -22.22 -0.92
C ALA A 237 -19.40 -23.30 -0.51
N GLN A 238 -18.09 -23.08 -0.72
CA GLN A 238 -17.03 -24.01 -0.31
C GLN A 238 -16.89 -24.09 1.22
N LYS A 239 -17.06 -22.97 1.94
CA LYS A 239 -17.01 -22.97 3.41
C LYS A 239 -18.15 -23.77 4.05
N ASN A 240 -19.31 -23.84 3.39
CA ASN A 240 -20.48 -24.59 3.87
C ASN A 240 -20.47 -26.08 3.48
N GLN A 241 -19.48 -26.55 2.73
CA GLN A 241 -19.33 -27.97 2.37
C GLN A 241 -18.34 -28.74 3.26
N HIS A 242 -17.67 -28.05 4.19
CA HIS A 242 -16.72 -28.63 5.14
C HIS A 242 -17.12 -28.41 6.61
N GLY A 243 -18.41 -28.19 6.87
CA GLY A 243 -19.01 -28.18 8.21
C GLY A 243 -19.70 -29.49 8.54
#